data_AF-A0A4U9HUZ1-F1
#
_entry.id   AF-A0A4U9HUZ1-F1
#
_cell.length_a   1.000
_cell.length_b   1.000
_cell.length_c   1.000
_cell.angle_alpha   90.00
_cell.angle_beta   90.00
_cell.angle_gamma   90.00
#
_symmetry.space_group_name_H-M   'P 1'
#
loop_
_entity.id
_entity.type
_entity.pdbx_description
1 polymer ?
#
loop_
_entity_poly.entity_id
_entity_poly.type
_entity_poly.pdbx_seq_one_letter_code
_entity_poly.pdbx_strand_id
1 'polypeptide(L)'
;MATGSQTRRPAIPGLAEFAFDIDQLESAQHFENHLDSLATRPSTPERNTVVVCGGGFTGIELATELPARLRTRFGDDTQTKVIVVERGSVIGGRYSEELRGTIEEASLALGVEVASEQ
;
A
#
# COMPACT_ATOMS: atom_id res chain seq x y z
N MET A 1 26.51 -13.81 12.83
CA MET A 1 25.04 -13.90 12.96
C MET A 1 24.42 -13.22 11.74
N ALA A 2 23.32 -13.76 11.21
CA ALA A 2 22.64 -13.26 10.00
C ALA A 2 21.11 -13.37 10.16
N THR A 3 20.56 -12.72 11.19
CA THR A 3 19.16 -12.87 11.62
C THR A 3 18.17 -11.93 10.91
N GLY A 4 18.65 -11.08 10.00
CA GLY A 4 17.82 -10.11 9.27
C GLY A 4 17.34 -8.92 10.12
N SER A 5 16.38 -8.17 9.56
CA SER A 5 15.69 -7.04 10.19
C SER A 5 14.19 -7.32 10.33
N GLN A 6 13.49 -6.50 11.10
CA GLN A 6 12.04 -6.55 11.25
C GLN A 6 11.42 -5.20 10.89
N THR A 7 10.18 -5.23 10.42
CA THR A 7 9.41 -4.01 10.16
C THR A 7 9.30 -3.14 11.41
N ARG A 8 9.73 -1.88 11.29
CA ARG A 8 9.70 -0.91 12.39
C ARG A 8 8.30 -0.34 12.57
N ARG A 9 7.72 -0.53 13.76
CA ARG A 9 6.43 0.06 14.14
C ARG A 9 6.65 1.26 15.08
N PRO A 10 6.62 2.51 14.58
CA PRO A 10 6.72 3.68 15.45
C PRO A 10 5.53 3.77 16.42
N ALA A 11 5.71 4.49 17.53
CA ALA A 11 4.67 4.69 18.55
C ALA A 11 3.58 5.67 18.08
N ILE A 12 2.87 5.31 17.01
CA ILE A 12 1.68 6.01 16.50
C ILE A 12 0.46 5.31 17.11
N PRO A 13 -0.45 6.04 17.81
CA PRO A 13 -1.65 5.45 18.37
C PRO A 13 -2.44 4.65 17.33
N GLY A 14 -2.82 3.41 17.68
CA GLY A 14 -3.58 2.52 16.80
C GLY A 14 -2.77 1.81 15.71
N LEU A 15 -1.54 2.22 15.39
CA LEU A 15 -0.77 1.61 14.30
C LEU A 15 -0.51 0.12 14.55
N ALA A 16 -0.12 -0.25 15.76
CA ALA A 16 0.17 -1.65 16.07
C ALA A 16 -1.08 -2.56 16.03
N GLU A 17 -2.25 -1.99 16.26
CA GLU A 17 -3.53 -2.71 16.35
C GLU A 17 -4.25 -2.79 15.00
N PHE A 18 -4.19 -1.72 14.21
CA PHE A 18 -5.01 -1.59 13.00
C PHE A 18 -4.21 -1.67 11.69
N ALA A 19 -2.88 -1.52 11.72
CA ALA A 19 -2.07 -1.62 10.52
C ALA A 19 -1.63 -3.06 10.24
N PHE A 20 -1.53 -3.35 8.95
CA PHE A 20 -0.97 -4.59 8.42
C PHE A 20 0.46 -4.34 7.94
N ASP A 21 1.29 -5.36 7.99
CA ASP A 21 2.57 -5.40 7.28
C ASP A 21 2.66 -6.68 6.46
N ILE A 22 3.63 -6.70 5.54
CA ILE A 22 3.93 -7.83 4.65
C ILE A 22 5.40 -8.27 4.85
N ASP A 23 5.93 -8.11 6.07
CA ASP A 23 7.34 -8.38 6.41
C ASP A 23 7.65 -9.88 6.49
N GLN A 24 6.67 -10.67 6.93
CA GLN A 24 6.75 -12.11 7.12
C GLN A 24 5.58 -12.80 6.42
N LEU A 25 5.71 -14.11 6.18
CA LEU A 25 4.65 -14.89 5.53
C LEU A 25 3.34 -14.84 6.33
N GLU A 26 3.42 -14.97 7.64
CA GLU A 26 2.26 -14.97 8.53
C GLU A 26 1.55 -13.61 8.54
N SER A 27 2.30 -12.50 8.55
CA SER A 27 1.71 -11.15 8.51
C SER A 27 1.11 -10.84 7.14
N ALA A 28 1.77 -11.26 6.05
CA ALA A 28 1.22 -11.16 4.70
C ALA A 28 -0.08 -11.98 4.55
N GLN A 29 -0.14 -13.21 5.08
CA GLN A 29 -1.37 -14.01 5.06
C GLN A 29 -2.50 -13.35 5.88
N HIS A 30 -2.17 -12.72 7.00
CA HIS A 30 -3.15 -11.96 7.78
C HIS A 30 -3.72 -10.78 6.99
N PHE A 31 -2.88 -10.07 6.23
CA PHE A 31 -3.30 -9.02 5.31
C PHE A 31 -4.21 -9.54 4.19
N GLU A 32 -3.85 -10.66 3.54
CA GLU A 32 -4.71 -11.29 2.53
C GLU A 32 -6.09 -11.65 3.08
N ASN A 33 -6.12 -12.34 4.22
CA ASN A 33 -7.37 -12.75 4.87
C ASN A 33 -8.23 -11.53 5.24
N HIS A 34 -7.60 -10.41 5.63
CA HIS A 34 -8.31 -9.17 5.87
C HIS A 34 -8.98 -8.66 4.60
N LEU A 35 -8.26 -8.56 3.48
CA LEU A 35 -8.83 -8.13 2.20
C LEU A 35 -9.97 -9.03 1.73
N ASP A 36 -9.84 -10.34 1.89
CA ASP A 36 -10.91 -11.30 1.56
C ASP A 36 -12.15 -11.09 2.44
N SER A 37 -11.95 -10.81 3.74
CA SER A 37 -13.06 -10.49 4.65
C SER A 37 -13.79 -9.19 4.30
N LEU A 38 -13.11 -8.24 3.64
CA LEU A 38 -13.74 -6.99 3.20
C LEU A 38 -14.69 -7.20 2.02
N ALA A 39 -14.47 -8.23 1.20
CA ALA A 39 -15.33 -8.52 0.05
C ALA A 39 -16.77 -8.88 0.46
N THR A 40 -16.96 -9.41 1.68
CA THR A 40 -18.29 -9.76 2.21
C THR A 40 -18.99 -8.58 2.89
N ARG A 41 -18.36 -7.39 2.94
CA ARG A 41 -18.91 -6.19 3.58
C ARG A 41 -19.55 -5.27 2.55
N PRO A 42 -20.51 -4.42 2.94
CA PRO A 42 -21.07 -3.40 2.05
C PRO A 42 -19.98 -2.56 1.37
N SER A 43 -20.22 -2.18 0.11
CA SER A 43 -19.31 -1.30 -0.62
C SER A 43 -19.45 0.12 -0.08
N THR A 44 -18.38 0.65 0.48
CA THR A 44 -18.29 2.03 0.95
C THR A 44 -16.92 2.61 0.57
N PRO A 45 -16.80 3.94 0.44
CA PRO A 45 -15.51 4.58 0.16
C PRO A 45 -14.41 4.17 1.16
N GLU A 46 -14.74 4.05 2.44
CA GLU A 46 -13.80 3.68 3.51
C GLU A 46 -13.32 2.24 3.35
N ARG A 47 -14.24 1.31 3.03
CA ARG A 47 -13.90 -0.11 2.80
C ARG A 47 -13.04 -0.29 1.54
N ASN A 48 -13.27 0.53 0.51
CA ASN A 48 -12.61 0.42 -0.79
C ASN A 48 -11.29 1.21 -0.88
N THR A 49 -10.89 1.88 0.21
CA THR A 49 -9.66 2.68 0.27
C THR A 49 -8.57 1.91 1.02
N VAL A 50 -7.39 1.79 0.40
CA VAL A 50 -6.18 1.26 1.04
C VAL A 50 -5.13 2.36 1.13
N VAL A 51 -4.55 2.52 2.32
CA VAL A 51 -3.44 3.43 2.57
C VAL A 51 -2.16 2.62 2.76
N VAL A 52 -1.17 2.89 1.92
CA VAL A 52 0.17 2.30 1.99
C VAL A 52 1.11 3.29 2.66
N CYS A 53 1.65 2.92 3.81
CA CYS A 53 2.55 3.77 4.58
C CYS A 53 4.01 3.53 4.16
N GLY A 54 4.56 4.44 3.38
CA GLY A 54 5.94 4.42 2.88
C GLY A 54 5.99 4.27 1.35
N GLY A 55 6.72 5.18 0.70
CA GLY A 55 7.00 5.22 -0.74
C GLY A 55 8.38 4.66 -1.10
N GLY A 56 8.89 3.70 -0.32
CA GLY A 56 10.04 2.86 -0.70
C GLY A 56 9.63 1.73 -1.64
N PHE A 57 10.58 0.88 -2.06
CA PHE A 57 10.34 -0.19 -3.03
C PHE A 57 9.12 -1.06 -2.71
N THR A 58 9.09 -1.64 -1.51
CA THR A 58 7.99 -2.51 -1.06
C THR A 58 6.64 -1.80 -1.05
N GLY A 59 6.62 -0.52 -0.67
CA GLY A 59 5.40 0.28 -0.67
C GLY A 59 4.91 0.59 -2.09
N ILE A 60 5.84 0.91 -3.00
CA ILE A 60 5.53 1.14 -4.42
C ILE A 60 4.98 -0.14 -5.05
N GLU A 61 5.67 -1.28 -4.90
CA GLU A 61 5.22 -2.57 -5.43
C GLU A 61 3.82 -2.91 -4.94
N LEU A 62 3.59 -2.80 -3.62
CA LEU A 62 2.30 -3.06 -3.02
C LEU A 62 1.22 -2.10 -3.58
N ALA A 63 1.51 -0.80 -3.64
CA ALA A 63 0.58 0.20 -4.14
C ALA A 63 0.20 -0.02 -5.61
N THR A 64 1.14 -0.47 -6.44
CA THR A 64 0.87 -0.75 -7.85
C THR A 64 0.15 -2.08 -8.09
N GLU A 65 0.30 -3.05 -7.19
CA GLU A 65 -0.36 -4.36 -7.30
C GLU A 65 -1.80 -4.33 -6.74
N LEU A 66 -2.04 -3.51 -5.72
CA LEU A 66 -3.34 -3.43 -5.03
C LEU A 66 -4.54 -3.13 -5.94
N PRO A 67 -4.50 -2.22 -6.93
CA PRO A 67 -5.66 -1.93 -7.78
C PRO A 67 -6.22 -3.17 -8.48
N ALA A 68 -5.36 -4.01 -9.07
CA ALA A 68 -5.79 -5.24 -9.72
C ALA A 68 -6.37 -6.23 -8.70
N ARG A 69 -5.68 -6.41 -7.57
CA ARG A 69 -6.09 -7.33 -6.49
C ARG A 69 -7.41 -6.93 -5.85
N LEU A 70 -7.67 -5.64 -5.68
CA LEU A 70 -8.91 -5.12 -5.12
C LEU A 70 -10.05 -5.30 -6.13
N ARG A 71 -9.84 -5.05 -7.43
CA ARG A 71 -10.85 -5.33 -8.47
C ARG A 71 -11.25 -6.81 -8.51
N THR A 72 -10.28 -7.72 -8.46
CA THR A 72 -10.56 -9.17 -8.40
C THR A 72 -11.44 -9.56 -7.21
N ARG A 73 -11.29 -8.89 -6.07
CA ARG A 73 -12.03 -9.20 -4.84
C ARG A 73 -13.37 -8.48 -4.74
N PHE A 74 -13.39 -7.21 -5.13
CA PHE A 74 -14.52 -6.31 -4.90
C PHE A 74 -15.40 -6.14 -6.14
N GLY A 75 -14.98 -6.68 -7.29
CA GLY A 75 -15.64 -6.51 -8.59
C GLY A 75 -15.03 -5.36 -9.40
N ASP A 76 -15.01 -5.53 -10.73
CA ASP A 76 -14.36 -4.60 -11.67
C ASP A 76 -14.95 -3.19 -11.64
N ASP A 77 -16.26 -3.07 -11.37
CA ASP A 77 -16.98 -1.80 -11.30
C ASP A 77 -16.85 -1.11 -9.94
N THR A 78 -16.20 -1.73 -8.95
CA THR A 78 -16.03 -1.12 -7.63
C THR A 78 -14.98 -0.02 -7.70
N GLN A 79 -15.38 1.20 -7.33
CA GLN A 79 -14.45 2.31 -7.18
C GLN A 79 -13.52 2.08 -5.98
N THR A 80 -12.29 1.69 -6.28
CA THR A 80 -11.21 1.48 -5.29
C THR A 80 -10.25 2.65 -5.28
N LYS A 81 -9.66 2.93 -4.11
CA LYS A 81 -8.68 3.99 -3.94
C LYS A 81 -7.42 3.45 -3.27
N VAL A 82 -6.25 3.72 -3.83
CA VAL A 82 -4.96 3.39 -3.23
C VAL A 82 -4.18 4.67 -3.03
N ILE A 83 -3.74 4.93 -1.80
CA ILE A 83 -3.00 6.14 -1.43
C ILE A 83 -1.67 5.73 -0.82
N VAL A 84 -0.57 6.22 -1.36
CA VAL A 84 0.76 6.10 -0.75
C VAL A 84 1.05 7.33 0.07
N VAL A 85 1.37 7.14 1.35
CA VAL A 85 1.83 8.22 2.23
C VAL A 85 3.34 8.09 2.39
N GLU A 86 4.08 9.11 1.95
CA GLU A 86 5.54 9.17 2.03
C GLU A 86 5.98 10.44 2.76
N ARG A 87 7.05 10.34 3.57
CA ARG A 87 7.62 11.49 4.30
C ARG A 87 8.49 12.36 3.41
N GLY A 88 9.19 11.76 2.46
CA GLY A 88 9.93 12.48 1.43
C GLY A 88 9.00 13.25 0.50
N SER A 89 9.54 14.26 -0.17
CA SER A 89 8.80 15.06 -1.15
C SER A 89 8.32 14.27 -2.37
N VAL A 90 8.96 13.13 -2.65
CA VAL A 90 8.65 12.24 -3.77
C VAL A 90 8.73 10.77 -3.36
N ILE A 91 7.86 9.92 -3.92
CA ILE A 91 8.01 8.47 -3.83
C ILE A 91 9.27 8.02 -4.56
N GLY A 92 9.92 6.98 -4.04
CA GLY A 92 11.17 6.51 -4.63
C GLY A 92 12.30 7.55 -4.59
N GLY A 93 12.29 8.49 -3.64
CA GLY A 93 13.27 9.59 -3.56
C GLY A 93 14.74 9.16 -3.50
N ARG A 94 15.02 7.90 -3.21
CA ARG A 94 16.38 7.31 -3.22
C ARG A 94 16.84 6.83 -4.60
N TYR A 95 15.98 6.86 -5.61
CA TYR A 95 16.26 6.36 -6.95
C TYR A 95 16.68 7.46 -7.93
N SER A 96 17.08 7.05 -9.13
CA SER A 96 17.35 8.00 -10.21
C SER A 96 16.07 8.69 -10.66
N GLU A 97 16.23 9.80 -11.35
CA GLU A 97 15.10 10.54 -11.92
C GLU A 97 14.35 9.71 -12.97
N GLU A 98 15.06 8.93 -13.78
CA GLU A 98 14.44 8.06 -14.79
C GLU A 98 13.55 7.00 -14.14
N LEU A 99 14.02 6.34 -13.07
CA LEU A 99 13.22 5.33 -12.38
C LEU A 99 12.01 5.95 -11.68
N ARG A 100 12.16 7.15 -11.10
CA ARG A 100 11.01 7.89 -10.55
C ARG A 100 9.99 8.23 -11.63
N GLY A 101 10.42 8.62 -12.83
CA GLY A 101 9.53 8.85 -13.96
C GLY A 101 8.70 7.61 -14.31
N THR A 102 9.34 6.43 -14.37
CA THR A 102 8.62 5.16 -14.59
C THR A 102 7.62 4.85 -13.47
N ILE A 103 8.00 5.07 -12.21
CA ILE A 103 7.11 4.85 -11.06
C ILE A 103 5.90 5.79 -11.11
N GLU A 104 6.11 7.06 -11.47
CA GLU A 104 5.05 8.06 -11.60
C GLU A 104 4.06 7.71 -12.72
N GLU A 105 4.57 7.36 -13.90
CA GLU A 105 3.75 6.92 -15.03
C GLU A 105 2.88 5.70 -14.66
N ALA A 106 3.48 4.70 -14.01
CA ALA A 106 2.76 3.50 -13.57
C ALA A 106 1.70 3.84 -12.50
N SER A 107 2.05 4.69 -11.54
CA SER A 107 1.13 5.13 -10.47
C SER A 107 -0.07 5.88 -11.06
N LEU A 108 0.17 6.79 -12.01
CA LEU A 108 -0.88 7.53 -12.71
C LEU A 108 -1.80 6.60 -13.51
N ALA A 109 -1.22 5.67 -14.28
CA ALA A 109 -1.97 4.71 -15.09
C ALA A 109 -2.88 3.80 -14.24
N LEU A 110 -2.47 3.53 -13.00
CA LEU A 110 -3.22 2.69 -12.05
C LEU A 110 -4.15 3.48 -11.13
N GLY A 111 -4.11 4.82 -11.18
CA GLY A 111 -4.89 5.70 -10.30
C GLY A 111 -4.42 5.68 -8.84
N VAL A 112 -3.13 5.40 -8.59
CA VAL A 112 -2.52 5.46 -7.26
C VAL A 112 -2.25 6.93 -6.91
N GLU A 113 -2.78 7.37 -5.78
CA GLU A 113 -2.54 8.72 -5.26
C GLU A 113 -1.30 8.73 -4.34
N VAL A 114 -0.59 9.85 -4.33
CA VAL A 114 0.56 10.06 -3.45
C VAL A 114 0.31 11.27 -2.57
N ALA A 115 0.41 11.07 -1.25
CA ALA A 115 0.43 12.14 -0.25
C ALA A 115 1.86 12.25 0.30
N SER A 116 2.58 13.28 -0.12
CA SER A 116 3.89 13.66 0.43
C SER A 116 3.81 14.94 1.26
N GLU A 117 4.70 15.09 2.23
CA GLU A 117 4.89 16.37 2.93
C GLU A 117 5.52 17.38 1.94
N GLN A 118 4.92 18.58 1.85
CA GLN A 118 5.44 19.71 1.08
C GLN A 118 6.62 20.38 1.80
#